data_AF-A0A8S8YRB1-F1
#
_entry.id   AF-A0A8S8YRB1-F1
#
_cell.length_a   1.000
_cell.length_b   1.000
_cell.length_c   1.000
_cell.angle_alpha   90.00
_cell.angle_beta   90.00
_cell.angle_gamma   90.00
#
_symmetry.space_group_name_H-M   'P 1'
#
loop_
_entity.id
_entity.type
_entity.pdbx_description
1 polymer ?
#
loop_
_entity_poly.entity_id
_entity_poly.type
_entity_poly.pdbx_seq_one_letter_code
_entity_poly.pdbx_strand_id
1 'polypeptide(L)'
;MVGFLTLSLANAALAMLEPLWTNTTVMTIFLIVQAFVAGIAWICIISLAMRLTWSKVGGTQFTAYMSLFNLSGVTAYLLTERMIEIFDYSSAIYVGATLTMISAIMLIFIDEDEKRPSLRRSFGR
;
A
#
# COMPACT_ATOMS: atom_id res chain seq x y z
N MET A 1 -7.61 -4.59 -4.85
CA MET A 1 -8.38 -4.41 -3.60
C MET A 1 -7.98 -5.36 -2.47
N VAL A 2 -8.03 -6.69 -2.67
CA VAL A 2 -7.82 -7.68 -1.59
C VAL A 2 -6.49 -7.53 -0.85
N GLY A 3 -5.38 -7.22 -1.55
CA GLY A 3 -4.06 -7.06 -0.94
C GLY A 3 -3.92 -5.87 0.05
N PHE A 4 -4.66 -4.77 -0.17
CA PHE A 4 -4.62 -3.61 0.73
C PHE A 4 -5.50 -3.82 1.97
N LEU A 5 -6.60 -4.56 1.81
CA LEU A 5 -7.45 -4.96 2.93
C LEU A 5 -6.71 -5.94 3.86
N THR A 6 -6.01 -6.92 3.30
CA THR A 6 -5.18 -7.84 4.09
C THR A 6 -4.01 -7.14 4.76
N LEU A 7 -3.40 -6.13 4.13
CA LEU A 7 -2.34 -5.32 4.74
C LEU A 7 -2.85 -4.46 5.90
N SER A 8 -4.01 -3.81 5.75
CA SER A 8 -4.65 -3.06 6.84
C SER A 8 -5.02 -3.96 8.00
N LEU A 9 -5.59 -5.14 7.72
CA LEU A 9 -5.93 -6.13 8.75
C LEU A 9 -4.68 -6.67 9.46
N ALA A 10 -3.58 -6.89 8.73
CA ALA A 10 -2.30 -7.27 9.32
C ALA A 10 -1.76 -6.17 10.25
N ASN A 11 -1.79 -4.90 9.84
CA ASN A 11 -1.36 -3.79 10.71
C ASN A 11 -2.24 -3.66 11.97
N ALA A 12 -3.55 -3.86 11.85
CA ALA A 12 -4.45 -3.88 13.00
C ALA A 12 -4.20 -5.08 13.92
N ALA A 13 -3.92 -6.26 13.35
CA ALA A 13 -3.58 -7.46 14.11
C ALA A 13 -2.27 -7.30 14.90
N LEU A 14 -1.28 -6.56 14.36
CA LEU A 14 -0.05 -6.22 15.07
C LEU A 14 -0.33 -5.38 16.31
N ALA A 15 -1.21 -4.37 16.20
CA ALA A 15 -1.61 -3.52 17.31
C ALA A 15 -2.38 -4.29 18.39
N MET A 16 -3.22 -5.26 18.02
CA MET A 16 -3.89 -6.14 19.00
C MET A 16 -2.93 -7.10 19.70
N LEU A 17 -1.76 -7.37 19.11
CA LEU A 17 -0.75 -8.27 19.65
C LEU A 17 0.21 -7.61 20.66
N GLU A 18 -0.08 -6.39 21.08
CA GLU A 18 0.69 -5.61 22.08
C GLU A 18 1.20 -6.44 23.29
N PRO A 19 0.39 -7.30 23.95
CA PRO A 19 0.87 -8.08 25.10
C PRO A 19 1.87 -9.21 24.75
N LEU A 20 2.01 -9.56 23.47
CA LEU A 20 2.95 -10.61 23.00
C LEU A 20 4.19 -10.05 22.31
N TRP A 21 4.33 -8.72 22.20
CA TRP A 21 5.49 -8.08 21.54
C TRP A 21 6.83 -8.40 22.22
N THR A 22 6.81 -8.76 23.50
CA THR A 22 8.00 -9.20 24.26
C THR A 22 8.53 -10.57 23.82
N ASN A 23 7.74 -11.37 23.10
CA ASN A 23 8.19 -12.66 22.59
C ASN A 23 8.79 -12.51 21.18
N THR A 24 10.12 -12.52 21.10
CA THR A 24 10.88 -12.33 19.87
C THR A 24 10.47 -13.30 18.75
N THR A 25 10.18 -14.56 19.09
CA THR A 25 9.81 -15.58 18.09
C THR A 25 8.47 -15.27 17.41
N VAL A 26 7.48 -14.82 18.19
CA VAL A 26 6.14 -14.46 17.67
C VAL A 26 6.25 -13.23 16.78
N MET A 27 7.01 -12.22 17.21
CA MET A 27 7.18 -10.98 16.46
C MET A 27 7.93 -11.21 15.14
N THR A 28 8.99 -12.03 15.13
CA THR A 28 9.74 -12.33 13.89
C THR A 28 8.87 -13.03 12.84
N ILE A 29 8.10 -14.05 13.24
CA ILE A 29 7.21 -14.77 12.31
C ILE A 29 6.14 -13.81 11.77
N PHE A 30 5.58 -12.97 12.65
CA PHE A 30 4.59 -11.99 12.25
C PHE A 30 5.14 -10.99 11.23
N LEU A 31 6.31 -10.41 11.47
CA LEU A 31 6.96 -9.45 10.56
C LEU A 31 7.28 -10.08 9.20
N ILE A 32 7.66 -11.36 9.15
CA ILE A 32 7.89 -12.08 7.88
C ILE A 32 6.59 -12.18 7.08
N VAL A 33 5.50 -12.59 7.73
CA VAL A 33 4.18 -12.69 7.07
C VAL A 33 3.69 -11.32 6.63
N GLN A 34 3.83 -10.30 7.47
CA GLN A 34 3.47 -8.92 7.16
C GLN A 34 4.27 -8.39 5.96
N ALA A 35 5.58 -8.63 5.92
CA ALA A 35 6.43 -8.23 4.80
C ALA A 35 5.99 -8.90 3.48
N PHE A 36 5.58 -10.16 3.54
CA PHE A 36 5.05 -10.89 2.38
C PHE A 36 3.73 -10.28 1.88
N VAL A 37 2.78 -10.01 2.78
CA VAL A 37 1.50 -9.37 2.44
C VAL A 37 1.71 -7.96 1.89
N ALA A 38 2.61 -7.19 2.50
CA ALA A 38 2.99 -5.86 2.02
C ALA A 38 3.56 -5.93 0.60
N GLY A 39 4.46 -6.88 0.33
CA GLY A 39 5.02 -7.10 -1.00
C GLY A 39 3.94 -7.36 -2.06
N ILE A 40 2.96 -8.21 -1.76
CA ILE A 40 1.82 -8.49 -2.66
C ILE A 40 1.00 -7.22 -2.91
N ALA A 41 0.68 -6.46 -1.86
CA ALA A 41 -0.09 -5.22 -1.99
C ALA A 41 0.60 -4.22 -2.93
N TRP A 42 1.91 -4.04 -2.78
CA TRP A 42 2.68 -3.14 -3.63
C TRP A 42 2.74 -3.58 -5.10
N ILE A 43 2.91 -4.87 -5.38
CA ILE A 43 2.87 -5.40 -6.75
C ILE A 43 1.51 -5.14 -7.39
N CYS A 44 0.41 -5.26 -6.63
CA CYS A 44 -0.93 -4.95 -7.14
C CYS A 44 -1.07 -3.46 -7.54
N ILE A 45 -0.51 -2.52 -6.77
CA ILE A 45 -0.52 -1.09 -7.12
C ILE A 45 0.25 -0.81 -8.40
N ILE A 46 1.45 -1.40 -8.53
CA ILE A 46 2.27 -1.23 -9.73
C ILE A 46 1.54 -1.80 -10.95
N SER A 47 0.87 -2.95 -10.79
CA SER A 47 0.04 -3.56 -11.84
C SER A 47 -1.14 -2.65 -12.25
N LEU A 48 -1.86 -2.09 -11.28
CA LEU A 48 -2.93 -1.12 -11.52
C LEU A 48 -2.41 0.13 -12.25
N ALA A 49 -1.28 0.70 -11.81
CA ALA A 49 -0.67 1.86 -12.43
C ALA A 49 -0.34 1.59 -13.91
N MET A 50 0.24 0.42 -14.22
CA MET A 50 0.53 0.02 -15.61
C MET A 50 -0.73 -0.13 -16.48
N ARG A 51 -1.86 -0.52 -15.90
CA ARG A 51 -3.14 -0.60 -16.63
C ARG A 51 -3.75 0.76 -16.92
N LEU A 52 -3.50 1.74 -16.05
CA LEU A 52 -3.95 3.12 -16.21
C LEU A 52 -3.02 3.94 -17.13
N THR A 53 -1.82 3.44 -17.40
CA THR A 53 -0.76 4.11 -18.18
C THR A 53 -1.10 4.25 -19.66
N TRP A 54 -0.83 5.44 -20.21
CA TRP A 54 -0.98 5.73 -21.64
C TRP A 54 0.28 5.29 -22.38
N SER A 55 0.16 4.43 -23.40
CA SER A 55 1.33 3.81 -24.06
C SER A 55 2.34 4.79 -24.65
N LYS A 56 1.91 6.01 -25.03
CA LYS A 56 2.80 7.05 -25.61
C LYS A 56 3.84 7.61 -24.64
N VAL A 57 3.59 7.56 -23.33
CA VAL A 57 4.48 8.10 -22.28
C VAL A 57 4.80 7.06 -21.21
N GLY A 58 4.76 5.77 -21.57
CA GLY A 58 4.93 4.67 -20.61
C GLY A 58 6.26 4.72 -19.84
N GLY A 59 7.35 5.14 -20.49
CA GLY A 59 8.66 5.24 -19.85
C GLY A 59 8.75 6.34 -18.79
N THR A 60 8.15 7.51 -19.01
CA THR A 60 8.13 8.59 -18.01
C THR A 60 7.14 8.28 -16.88
N GLN A 61 6.03 7.60 -17.18
CA GLN A 61 5.07 7.15 -16.17
C GLN A 61 5.66 6.08 -15.25
N PHE A 62 6.44 5.13 -15.79
CA PHE A 62 7.20 4.15 -15.02
C PHE A 62 8.11 4.81 -13.99
N THR A 63 8.94 5.75 -14.45
CA THR A 63 9.86 6.48 -13.57
C THR A 63 9.11 7.30 -12.51
N ALA A 64 8.00 7.94 -12.89
CA ALA A 64 7.22 8.77 -11.99
C ALA A 64 6.57 7.97 -10.86
N TYR A 65 5.93 6.82 -11.13
CA TYR A 65 5.33 6.05 -10.03
C TYR A 65 6.39 5.35 -9.18
N MET A 66 7.55 4.96 -9.73
CA MET A 66 8.65 4.38 -8.95
C MET A 66 9.35 5.40 -8.04
N SER A 67 9.47 6.65 -8.48
CA SER A 67 10.00 7.73 -7.64
C SER A 67 9.01 8.12 -6.56
N LEU A 68 7.70 8.19 -6.87
CA LEU A 68 6.65 8.38 -5.87
C LEU A 68 6.60 7.24 -4.86
N PHE A 69 6.86 6.00 -5.29
CA PHE A 69 6.93 4.85 -4.41
C PHE A 69 8.09 4.95 -3.41
N ASN A 70 9.28 5.32 -3.88
CA ASN A 70 10.43 5.56 -2.99
C ASN A 70 10.18 6.76 -2.06
N LEU A 71 9.58 7.85 -2.58
CA LEU A 71 9.21 9.01 -1.78
C LEU A 71 8.23 8.64 -0.67
N SER A 72 7.21 7.82 -0.97
CA SER A 72 6.24 7.34 0.00
C SER A 72 6.90 6.60 1.16
N GLY A 73 7.94 5.80 0.90
CA GLY A 73 8.70 5.11 1.95
C GLY A 73 9.39 6.10 2.89
N VAL A 74 10.12 7.06 2.32
CA VAL A 74 10.84 8.09 3.11
C VAL A 74 9.87 8.96 3.91
N THR A 75 8.75 9.40 3.32
CA THR A 75 7.72 10.18 4.01
C THR A 75 7.08 9.38 5.14
N ALA A 76 6.82 8.08 4.95
CA ALA A 76 6.25 7.24 6.00
C ALA A 76 7.18 7.09 7.20
N TYR A 77 8.49 6.94 6.99
CA TYR A 77 9.46 6.88 8.09
C TYR A 77 9.51 8.19 8.88
N LEU A 78 9.61 9.33 8.18
CA LEU A 78 9.61 10.65 8.82
C LEU A 78 8.32 10.91 9.62
N LEU A 79 7.17 10.51 9.08
CA LEU A 79 5.88 10.65 9.77
C LEU A 79 5.84 9.76 11.01
N THR A 80 6.24 8.49 10.89
CA THR A 80 6.20 7.51 11.99
C THR A 80 7.11 7.92 13.14
N GLU A 81 8.31 8.41 12.83
CA GLU A 81 9.25 8.94 13.82
C GLU A 81 8.63 10.11 14.59
N ARG A 82 8.00 11.07 13.89
CA ARG A 82 7.28 12.18 14.51
C ARG A 82 6.07 11.73 15.34
N MET A 83 5.38 10.66 14.94
CA MET A 83 4.22 10.15 15.67
C MET A 83 4.62 9.45 16.97
N ILE A 84 5.76 8.75 17.00
CA ILE A 84 6.26 8.07 18.21
C ILE A 84 6.73 9.08 19.27
N GLU A 85 7.17 10.29 18.89
CA GLU A 85 7.50 11.36 19.85
C GLU A 85 6.29 11.93 20.58
N ILE A 86 5.09 11.81 19.99
CA ILE A 86 3.87 12.48 20.45
C ILE A 86 2.84 11.48 20.99
N PHE A 87 2.82 10.25 20.46
CA PHE A 87 1.87 9.19 20.78
C PHE A 87 2.57 7.90 21.23
N ASP A 88 1.85 7.10 22.02
CA ASP A 88 2.28 5.76 22.38
C ASP A 88 2.34 4.82 21.16
N TYR A 89 3.23 3.83 21.18
CA TYR A 89 3.54 2.97 20.04
C TYR A 89 2.29 2.26 19.47
N SER A 90 1.42 1.77 20.36
CA SER A 90 0.18 1.09 19.97
C SER A 90 -0.76 2.04 19.21
N SER A 91 -0.88 3.29 19.66
CA SER A 91 -1.71 4.31 19.03
C SER A 91 -1.18 4.72 17.65
N ALA A 92 0.14 4.85 17.50
CA ALA A 92 0.77 5.15 16.21
C ALA A 92 0.51 4.04 15.16
N ILE A 93 0.53 2.77 15.57
CA ILE A 93 0.21 1.64 14.69
C ILE A 93 -1.27 1.64 14.28
N TYR A 94 -2.19 1.96 15.20
CA TYR A 94 -3.61 2.10 14.85
C TYR A 94 -3.86 3.23 13.84
N VAL A 95 -3.16 4.36 13.97
CA VAL A 95 -3.25 5.44 12.98
C VAL A 95 -2.72 4.97 11.61
N GLY A 96 -1.59 4.27 11.58
CA GLY A 96 -1.06 3.67 10.34
C GLY A 96 -2.02 2.65 9.70
N ALA A 97 -2.64 1.79 10.51
CA ALA A 97 -3.64 0.82 10.06
C ALA A 97 -4.89 1.50 9.48
N THR A 98 -5.34 2.58 10.13
CA THR A 98 -6.49 3.38 9.69
C THR A 98 -6.21 4.10 8.37
N LEU A 99 -5.03 4.73 8.24
CA LEU A 99 -4.60 5.35 6.98
C LEU A 99 -4.52 4.34 5.83
N THR A 100 -4.04 3.12 6.12
CA THR A 100 -4.01 2.01 5.16
C THR A 100 -5.42 1.53 4.80
N MET A 101 -6.37 1.57 5.73
CA MET A 101 -7.76 1.22 5.47
C MET A 101 -8.45 2.27 4.61
N ILE A 102 -8.21 3.56 4.87
CA ILE A 102 -8.73 4.66 4.04
C ILE A 102 -8.22 4.54 2.60
N SER A 103 -6.92 4.24 2.41
CA SER A 103 -6.37 4.04 1.06
C SER A 103 -6.97 2.81 0.37
N ALA A 104 -7.22 1.73 1.12
CA ALA A 104 -7.91 0.55 0.58
C ALA A 104 -9.33 0.89 0.09
N ILE A 105 -10.07 1.73 0.81
CA ILE A 105 -11.41 2.19 0.43
C ILE A 105 -11.35 3.09 -0.81
N MET A 106 -10.40 4.01 -0.89
CA MET A 106 -10.20 4.87 -2.05
C MET A 106 -9.94 4.07 -3.33
N LEU A 107 -9.22 2.94 -3.23
CA LEU A 107 -8.96 2.03 -4.37
C LEU A 107 -10.22 1.32 -4.87
N ILE A 108 -11.30 1.22 -4.08
CA ILE A 108 -12.58 0.63 -4.52
C ILE A 108 -13.25 1.52 -5.57
N PHE A 109 -13.06 2.83 -5.47
CA PHE A 109 -13.63 3.81 -6.40
C PHE A 109 -12.87 3.91 -7.72
N ILE A 110 -11.69 3.29 -7.83
CA ILE A 110 -10.92 3.26 -9.07
C ILE A 110 -11.39 2.06 -9.89
N ASP A 111 -12.32 2.32 -10.82
CA ASP A 111 -12.74 1.36 -11.82
C ASP A 111 -11.75 1.34 -12.99
N GLU A 112 -11.12 0.20 -13.24
CA GLU A 112 -10.17 -0.01 -14.33
C GLU A 112 -10.87 -0.29 -15.68
N ASP A 113 -12.13 -0.75 -15.65
CA ASP A 113 -12.78 -1.36 -16.80
C ASP A 113 -13.41 -0.33 -17.75
N GLU A 114 -13.65 0.89 -17.29
CA GLU A 114 -14.30 1.94 -18.07
C GLU A 114 -13.42 2.47 -19.23
N LYS A 115 -12.10 2.23 -19.19
CA LYS A 115 -11.17 2.67 -20.27
C LYS A 115 -11.06 1.69 -21.45
N ARG A 116 -11.68 0.51 -21.40
CA ARG A 116 -11.53 -0.51 -22.47
C ARG A 116 -12.34 -0.29 -23.76
N PRO A 117 -13.52 0.35 -23.81
CA PRO A 117 -14.26 0.47 -25.08
C PRO A 117 -13.69 1.48 -26.09
N SER A 118 -12.98 2.52 -25.63
CA SER A 118 -12.59 3.66 -26.49
C SER A 118 -11.25 3.48 -27.21
N LEU A 119 -10.32 2.69 -26.67
CA LEU A 119 -9.01 2.42 -27.31
C LEU A 119 -9.08 1.42 -28.47
N ARG A 120 -10.09 0.55 -28.50
CA ARG A 120 -10.32 -0.38 -29.62
C ARG A 120 -10.91 0.31 -30.86
N ARG A 121 -11.47 1.52 -30.73
CA ARG A 121 -11.95 2.33 -31.88
C ARG A 121 -10.89 3.24 -32.50
N SER A 122 -9.74 3.44 -31.84
CA SER A 122 -8.65 4.29 -32.35
C SER A 122 -7.58 3.50 -33.11
N PHE A 123 -7.41 2.20 -32.83
CA PHE A 123 -6.51 1.29 -33.56
C PHE A 123 -7.19 0.51 -34.69
N GLY A 124 -8.37 0.98 -35.12
CA GLY A 124 -8.95 0.63 -36.41
C GLY A 124 -8.41 1.53 -37.51
N ARG A 125 -7.08 1.63 -37.62
CA ARG A 125 -6.27 2.08 -38.75
C ARG A 125 -4.80 1.83 -38.43
#